data_AF-A0AA39AIQ6-F1
#
_entry.id   AF-A0AA39AIQ6-F1
#
_cell.length_a   1.000
_cell.length_b   1.000
_cell.length_c   1.000
_cell.angle_alpha   90.00
_cell.angle_beta   90.00
_cell.angle_gamma   90.00
#
_symmetry.space_group_name_H-M   'P 1'
#
loop_
_entity.id
_entity.type
_entity.pdbx_description
1 polymer ?
#
loop_
_entity_poly.entity_id
_entity_poly.type
_entity_poly.pdbx_seq_one_letter_code
_entity_poly.pdbx_strand_id
1 'polypeptide(L)'
;MEELCERISDNDRVVRDTSYQFFLFLGCKEDNRGPFISMMMAYIFNAMTHLAVDVRLMAFTFFNLVVQHYPPSFSLYAEKILQNYEDILQKNQFYLKDNGKLKNALAGLVSCLTLLPCNTRKVVSSFEENLARKRVLHVFEPDLPKDVARF
;
A
#
# COMPACT_ATOMS: atom_id res chain seq x y z
N MET A 1 -10.77 -23.09 12.59
CA MET A 1 -10.14 -21.81 12.15
C MET A 1 -8.72 -22.02 11.67
N GLU A 2 -7.89 -22.77 12.39
CA GLU A 2 -6.50 -23.05 11.98
C GLU A 2 -6.38 -23.76 10.62
N GLU A 3 -7.10 -24.86 10.39
CA GLU A 3 -7.16 -25.55 9.08
C GLU A 3 -7.58 -24.63 7.92
N LEU A 4 -8.39 -23.59 8.21
CA LEU A 4 -8.80 -22.61 7.19
C LEU A 4 -7.66 -21.63 6.89
N CYS A 5 -6.85 -21.27 7.88
CA CYS A 5 -5.67 -20.42 7.70
C CYS A 5 -4.54 -21.16 6.97
N GLU A 6 -4.38 -22.46 7.18
CA GLU A 6 -3.41 -23.28 6.43
C GLU A 6 -3.63 -23.19 4.91
N ARG A 7 -4.90 -23.14 4.48
CA ARG A 7 -5.29 -23.02 3.07
C ARG A 7 -4.84 -21.73 2.40
N ILE A 8 -4.35 -20.73 3.13
CA ILE A 8 -3.77 -19.51 2.55
C ILE A 8 -2.51 -19.85 1.71
N SER A 9 -1.76 -20.88 2.12
CA SER A 9 -0.55 -21.33 1.42
C SER A 9 -0.80 -22.50 0.46
N ASP A 10 -2.06 -22.90 0.23
CA ASP A 10 -2.39 -24.04 -0.62
C ASP A 10 -1.87 -23.82 -2.06
N ASN A 11 -1.41 -24.88 -2.73
CA ASN A 11 -0.94 -24.77 -4.12
C ASN A 11 -2.10 -24.58 -5.10
N ASP A 12 -3.28 -25.13 -4.78
CA ASP A 12 -4.49 -24.97 -5.59
C ASP A 12 -5.10 -23.58 -5.38
N ARG A 13 -5.17 -22.82 -6.48
CA ARG A 13 -5.78 -21.50 -6.49
C ARG A 13 -7.25 -21.54 -6.04
N VAL A 14 -8.02 -22.54 -6.44
CA VAL A 14 -9.45 -22.64 -6.10
C VAL A 14 -9.63 -22.80 -4.59
N VAL A 15 -8.75 -23.56 -3.94
CA VAL A 15 -8.76 -23.74 -2.48
C VAL A 15 -8.48 -22.41 -1.78
N ARG A 16 -7.46 -21.68 -2.24
CA ARG A 16 -7.15 -20.36 -1.67
C ARG A 16 -8.27 -19.34 -1.92
N ASP A 17 -8.80 -19.25 -3.14
CA ASP A 17 -9.89 -18.33 -3.52
C ASP A 17 -11.16 -18.63 -2.70
N THR A 18 -11.50 -19.90 -2.52
CA THR A 18 -12.62 -20.33 -1.68
C THR A 18 -12.41 -19.92 -0.22
N SER A 19 -11.19 -20.10 0.29
CA SER A 19 -10.84 -19.72 1.66
C SER A 19 -10.96 -18.21 1.87
N TYR A 20 -10.55 -17.40 0.88
CA TYR A 20 -10.75 -15.95 0.89
C TYR A 20 -12.23 -15.55 1.01
N GLN A 21 -13.11 -16.18 0.24
CA GLN A 21 -14.56 -15.95 0.34
C GLN A 21 -15.11 -16.32 1.73
N PHE A 22 -14.61 -17.40 2.33
CA PHE A 22 -14.98 -17.76 3.70
C PHE A 22 -14.53 -16.71 4.72
N PHE A 23 -13.31 -16.18 4.62
CA PHE A 23 -12.86 -15.13 5.56
C PHE A 23 -13.62 -13.82 5.40
N LEU A 24 -14.03 -13.44 4.19
CA LEU A 24 -14.93 -12.31 3.96
C LEU A 24 -16.24 -12.48 4.74
N PHE A 25 -16.81 -13.69 4.73
CA PHE A 25 -18.03 -14.00 5.46
C PHE A 25 -17.83 -14.04 6.98
N LEU A 26 -16.71 -14.62 7.45
CA LEU A 26 -16.37 -14.73 8.87
C LEU A 26 -16.00 -13.38 9.50
N GLY A 27 -15.47 -12.43 8.72
CA GLY A 27 -15.15 -11.06 9.16
C GLY A 27 -16.34 -10.28 9.73
N CYS A 28 -17.58 -10.79 9.59
CA CYS A 28 -18.80 -10.19 10.10
C CYS A 28 -19.19 -10.59 11.54
N LYS A 29 -18.66 -11.67 12.12
CA LYS A 29 -19.15 -12.19 13.41
C LYS A 29 -18.02 -12.81 14.23
N GLU A 30 -17.51 -12.13 15.27
CA GLU A 30 -16.89 -12.81 16.42
C GLU A 30 -16.51 -11.81 17.54
N ASP A 31 -16.73 -12.21 18.80
CA ASP A 31 -16.31 -11.49 20.01
C ASP A 31 -14.84 -11.76 20.41
N ASN A 32 -14.10 -12.56 19.63
CA ASN A 32 -12.71 -12.98 19.89
C ASN A 32 -11.73 -12.65 18.74
N ARG A 33 -11.88 -11.49 18.11
CA ARG A 33 -11.11 -11.12 16.90
C ARG A 33 -9.60 -11.13 17.10
N GLY A 34 -9.09 -10.64 18.23
CA GLY A 34 -7.64 -10.45 18.46
C GLY A 34 -6.80 -11.72 18.25
N PRO A 35 -7.01 -12.80 19.02
CA PRO A 35 -6.27 -14.05 18.86
C PRO A 35 -6.37 -14.67 17.46
N PHE A 36 -7.56 -14.60 16.86
CA PHE A 36 -7.78 -15.08 15.50
C PHE A 36 -6.98 -14.28 14.47
N ILE A 37 -6.96 -12.95 14.57
CA ILE A 37 -6.15 -12.10 13.68
C ILE A 37 -4.66 -12.43 13.86
N SER A 38 -4.17 -12.59 15.08
CA SER A 38 -2.76 -12.94 15.32
C SER A 38 -2.36 -14.25 14.64
N MET A 39 -3.21 -15.28 14.75
CA MET A 39 -3.01 -16.56 14.07
C MET A 39 -3.05 -16.39 12.55
N MET A 40 -4.07 -15.73 12.00
CA MET A 40 -4.21 -15.50 10.57
C MET A 40 -3.01 -14.72 10.00
N MET A 41 -2.51 -13.71 10.71
CA MET A 41 -1.32 -12.96 10.31
C MET A 41 -0.07 -13.85 10.26
N ALA A 42 0.09 -14.83 11.16
CA ALA A 42 1.21 -15.77 11.09
C ALA A 42 1.18 -16.60 9.80
N TYR A 43 0.02 -17.13 9.42
CA TYR A 43 -0.17 -17.87 8.17
C TYR A 43 0.01 -17.00 6.92
N ILE A 44 -0.49 -15.76 6.95
CA ILE A 44 -0.27 -14.78 5.88
C ILE A 44 1.22 -14.51 5.69
N PHE A 45 1.96 -14.28 6.77
CA PHE A 45 3.40 -14.03 6.68
C PHE A 45 4.16 -15.24 6.14
N ASN A 46 3.78 -16.45 6.54
CA ASN A 46 4.34 -17.67 5.96
C ASN A 46 4.07 -17.77 4.45
N ALA A 47 2.85 -17.42 4.02
CA ALA A 47 2.47 -17.43 2.61
C ALA A 47 3.17 -16.33 1.79
N MET A 48 3.46 -15.16 2.36
CA MET A 48 4.16 -14.07 1.68
C MET A 48 5.60 -14.42 1.30
N THR A 49 6.23 -15.34 2.02
CA THR A 49 7.59 -15.84 1.76
C THR A 49 7.59 -17.17 0.99
N HIS A 50 6.43 -17.65 0.55
CA HIS A 50 6.30 -18.91 -0.19
C HIS A 50 7.08 -18.90 -1.51
N LEU A 51 7.52 -20.07 -1.99
CA LEU A 51 8.29 -20.17 -3.24
C LEU A 51 7.47 -19.79 -4.48
N ALA A 52 6.19 -20.17 -4.50
CA ALA A 52 5.29 -19.89 -5.62
C ALA A 52 4.73 -18.45 -5.56
N VAL A 53 5.03 -17.66 -6.59
CA VAL A 53 4.66 -16.23 -6.66
C VAL A 53 3.15 -16.00 -6.52
N ASP A 54 2.31 -16.83 -7.15
CA ASP A 54 0.86 -16.66 -7.07
C ASP A 54 0.30 -16.91 -5.65
N VAL A 55 0.96 -17.75 -4.85
CA VAL A 55 0.63 -17.92 -3.42
C VAL A 55 0.99 -16.65 -2.66
N ARG A 56 2.19 -16.11 -2.89
CA ARG A 56 2.64 -14.86 -2.27
C ARG A 56 1.71 -13.70 -2.59
N LEU A 57 1.36 -13.51 -3.87
CA LEU A 57 0.45 -12.45 -4.33
C LEU A 57 -0.93 -12.58 -3.68
N MET A 58 -1.42 -13.80 -3.53
CA MET A 58 -2.68 -14.01 -2.85
C MET A 58 -2.58 -13.73 -1.35
N ALA A 59 -1.45 -14.02 -0.69
CA ALA A 59 -1.21 -13.65 0.70
C ALA A 59 -1.32 -12.13 0.93
N PHE A 60 -0.85 -11.30 -0.02
CA PHE A 60 -1.07 -9.84 0.03
C PHE A 60 -2.56 -9.45 -0.10
N THR A 61 -3.35 -10.25 -0.82
CA THR A 61 -4.81 -10.06 -0.93
C THR A 61 -5.51 -10.42 0.40
N PHE A 62 -5.10 -11.50 1.06
CA PHE A 62 -5.56 -11.83 2.42
C PHE A 62 -5.15 -10.76 3.43
N PHE A 63 -3.91 -10.26 3.36
CA PHE A 63 -3.46 -9.18 4.21
C PHE A 63 -4.32 -7.92 4.07
N ASN A 64 -4.63 -7.51 2.84
CA ASN A 64 -5.52 -6.39 2.59
C ASN A 64 -6.89 -6.58 3.28
N LEU A 65 -7.45 -7.80 3.21
CA LEU A 65 -8.69 -8.15 3.92
C LEU A 65 -8.55 -7.96 5.44
N VAL A 66 -7.45 -8.40 6.03
CA VAL A 66 -7.18 -8.21 7.46
C VAL A 66 -7.14 -6.73 7.83
N VAL A 67 -6.44 -5.91 7.05
CA VAL A 67 -6.34 -4.46 7.31
C VAL A 67 -7.70 -3.78 7.21
N GLN A 68 -8.55 -4.19 6.27
CA GLN A 68 -9.90 -3.63 6.10
C GLN A 68 -10.82 -3.94 7.30
N HIS A 69 -10.73 -5.14 7.86
CA HIS A 69 -11.62 -5.57 8.96
C HIS A 69 -11.01 -5.41 10.36
N TYR A 70 -9.69 -5.29 10.45
CA TYR A 70 -8.95 -5.09 11.69
C TYR A 70 -7.74 -4.16 11.47
N PRO A 71 -7.98 -2.85 11.28
CA PRO A 71 -6.93 -1.85 11.05
C PRO A 71 -5.74 -1.85 12.03
N PRO A 72 -5.93 -2.10 13.35
CA PRO A 72 -4.81 -2.10 14.30
C PRO A 72 -3.71 -3.13 14.01
N SER A 73 -4.00 -4.17 13.20
CA SER A 73 -3.00 -5.15 12.75
C SER A 73 -1.80 -4.51 12.06
N PHE A 74 -2.01 -3.41 11.32
CA PHE A 74 -0.93 -2.74 10.63
C PHE A 74 0.15 -2.24 11.61
N SER A 75 -0.26 -1.49 12.63
CA SER A 75 0.69 -0.95 13.62
C SER A 75 1.38 -2.05 14.41
N LEU A 76 0.69 -3.18 14.67
CA LEU A 76 1.24 -4.31 15.42
C LEU A 76 2.35 -5.05 14.65
N TYR A 77 2.27 -5.10 13.32
CA TYR A 77 3.19 -5.89 12.49
C TYR A 77 3.94 -5.06 11.43
N ALA A 78 4.02 -3.74 11.61
CA ALA A 78 4.48 -2.81 10.58
C ALA A 78 5.84 -3.20 9.97
N GLU A 79 6.84 -3.51 10.81
CA GLU A 79 8.17 -3.89 10.34
C GLU A 79 8.13 -5.13 9.43
N LYS A 80 7.46 -6.19 9.88
CA LYS A 80 7.35 -7.44 9.13
C LYS A 80 6.54 -7.26 7.84
N ILE A 81 5.51 -6.42 7.86
CA ILE A 81 4.73 -6.08 6.67
C ILE A 81 5.64 -5.39 5.63
N LEU A 82 6.41 -4.38 6.05
CA LEU A 82 7.32 -3.64 5.16
C LEU A 82 8.42 -4.54 4.58
N GLN A 83 9.01 -5.42 5.39
CA GLN A 83 9.99 -6.42 4.91
C GLN A 83 9.40 -7.34 3.83
N ASN A 84 8.15 -7.78 4.00
CA ASN A 84 7.50 -8.62 2.98
C ASN A 84 7.21 -7.85 1.67
N TYR A 85 6.82 -6.57 1.77
CA TYR A 85 6.65 -5.71 0.58
C TYR A 85 7.98 -5.43 -0.13
N GLU A 86 9.06 -5.20 0.63
CA GLU A 86 10.40 -5.07 0.06
C GLU A 86 10.79 -6.35 -0.71
N ASP A 87 10.62 -7.51 -0.07
CA ASP A 87 10.99 -8.80 -0.65
C ASP A 87 10.23 -9.12 -1.94
N ILE A 88 8.91 -8.90 -1.97
CA ILE A 88 8.11 -9.17 -3.19
C ILE A 88 8.49 -8.21 -4.33
N LEU A 89 8.74 -6.94 -4.04
CA LEU A 89 9.09 -5.93 -5.05
C LEU A 89 10.50 -6.14 -5.61
N GLN A 90 11.45 -6.56 -4.78
CA GLN A 90 12.82 -6.86 -5.22
C GLN A 90 12.89 -8.16 -6.01
N LYS A 91 12.25 -9.24 -5.53
CA LYS A 91 12.40 -10.58 -6.11
C LYS A 91 11.50 -10.89 -7.32
N ASN A 92 10.43 -10.12 -7.53
CA ASN A 92 9.42 -10.42 -8.58
C ASN A 92 9.39 -9.42 -9.73
N GLN A 93 10.48 -8.67 -9.96
CA GLN A 93 10.60 -7.75 -11.11
C GLN A 93 10.27 -8.42 -12.46
N PHE A 94 10.41 -9.75 -12.58
CA PHE A 94 10.08 -10.52 -13.78
C PHE A 94 8.59 -10.88 -13.94
N TYR A 95 7.83 -11.03 -12.85
CA TYR A 95 6.42 -11.48 -12.87
C TYR A 95 5.40 -10.34 -12.74
N LEU A 96 5.84 -9.14 -12.34
CA LEU A 96 5.00 -7.95 -12.14
C LEU A 96 4.74 -7.15 -13.43
N LYS A 97 4.98 -7.72 -14.60
CA LYS A 97 4.63 -7.11 -15.90
C LYS A 97 3.11 -6.95 -16.05
N ASP A 98 2.34 -7.74 -15.31
CA ASP A 98 0.91 -7.56 -15.13
C ASP A 98 0.66 -6.49 -14.05
N ASN A 99 0.41 -5.27 -14.51
CA ASN A 99 0.07 -4.12 -13.66
C ASN A 99 -1.14 -4.40 -12.74
N GLY A 100 -2.05 -5.30 -13.12
CA GLY A 100 -3.20 -5.69 -12.31
C GLY A 100 -2.80 -6.45 -11.06
N LYS A 101 -1.91 -7.44 -11.20
CA LYS A 101 -1.39 -8.23 -10.06
C LYS A 101 -0.60 -7.36 -9.09
N LEU A 102 0.22 -6.44 -9.60
CA LEU A 102 0.96 -5.50 -8.76
C LEU A 102 0.02 -4.58 -7.98
N LYS A 103 -0.98 -4.00 -8.65
CA LYS A 103 -1.98 -3.15 -8.00
C LYS A 103 -2.71 -3.89 -6.87
N ASN A 104 -3.07 -5.14 -7.11
CA ASN A 104 -3.74 -5.96 -6.11
C ASN A 104 -2.84 -6.24 -4.90
N ALA A 105 -1.56 -6.57 -5.13
CA ALA A 105 -0.62 -6.78 -4.04
C ALA A 105 -0.40 -5.51 -3.20
N LEU A 106 -0.30 -4.34 -3.86
CA LEU A 106 -0.10 -3.05 -3.18
C LEU A 106 -1.35 -2.50 -2.49
N ALA A 107 -2.54 -3.05 -2.76
CA ALA A 107 -3.80 -2.56 -2.20
C ALA A 107 -3.78 -2.53 -0.66
N GLY A 108 -3.24 -3.59 -0.04
CA GLY A 108 -3.11 -3.65 1.42
C GLY A 108 -2.18 -2.57 1.99
N LEU A 109 -1.05 -2.30 1.31
CA LEU A 109 -0.14 -1.23 1.70
C LEU A 109 -0.80 0.14 1.60
N VAL A 110 -1.54 0.40 0.51
CA VAL A 110 -2.31 1.65 0.35
C VAL A 110 -3.34 1.80 1.48
N SER A 111 -4.06 0.72 1.82
CA SER A 111 -4.99 0.72 2.95
C SER A 111 -4.27 1.06 4.26
N CYS A 112 -3.11 0.47 4.54
CA CYS A 112 -2.31 0.82 5.71
C CYS A 112 -1.90 2.30 5.75
N LEU A 113 -1.41 2.84 4.64
CA LEU A 113 -0.97 4.23 4.56
C LEU A 113 -2.13 5.21 4.76
N THR A 114 -3.34 4.84 4.36
CA THR A 114 -4.56 5.64 4.58
C THR A 114 -4.96 5.69 6.06
N LEU A 115 -4.55 4.71 6.87
CA LEU A 115 -4.79 4.70 8.31
C LEU A 115 -3.84 5.60 9.10
N LEU A 116 -2.71 5.98 8.50
CA LEU A 116 -1.75 6.85 9.17
C LEU A 116 -2.33 8.28 9.25
N PRO A 117 -2.17 8.97 10.38
CA PRO A 117 -2.49 10.38 10.45
C PRO A 117 -1.62 11.11 9.43
N CYS A 118 -2.21 11.58 8.34
CA CYS A 118 -1.55 12.51 7.45
C CYS A 118 -1.20 13.74 8.29
N ASN A 119 0.09 13.98 8.52
CA ASN A 119 0.56 15.28 8.95
C ASN A 119 0.30 16.26 7.79
N THR A 120 -0.95 16.65 7.59
CA THR A 120 -1.29 17.91 6.94
C THR A 120 -0.98 19.03 7.93
N ARG A 121 0.27 19.08 8.41
CA ARG A 121 0.87 20.37 8.73
C ARG A 121 0.89 21.05 7.38
N LYS A 122 -0.15 21.85 7.10
CA LYS A 122 -0.37 22.63 5.88
C LYS A 122 0.90 22.60 5.02
N VAL A 123 0.95 21.71 4.03
CA VAL A 123 1.81 21.94 2.87
C VAL A 123 1.08 23.02 2.05
N VAL A 124 0.80 24.14 2.71
CA VAL A 124 0.54 25.39 2.05
C VAL A 124 1.94 25.80 1.61
N SER A 125 2.16 25.51 0.34
CA SER A 125 2.98 26.32 -0.55
C SER A 125 4.48 26.42 -0.30
N SER A 126 5.24 25.36 0.01
CA SER A 126 6.68 25.44 -0.34
C SER A 126 6.88 25.21 -1.85
N PHE A 127 6.06 24.36 -2.49
CA PHE A 127 6.08 24.17 -3.94
C PHE A 127 5.41 25.33 -4.68
N GLU A 128 4.27 25.82 -4.18
CA GLU A 128 3.61 27.02 -4.72
C GLU A 128 4.38 28.31 -4.42
N GLU A 129 5.03 28.49 -3.25
CA GLU A 129 5.92 29.65 -3.05
C GLU A 129 7.13 29.57 -3.97
N ASN A 130 7.71 28.39 -4.25
CA ASN A 130 8.82 28.30 -5.19
C ASN A 130 8.39 28.60 -6.63
N LEU A 131 7.18 28.17 -7.04
CA LEU A 131 6.61 28.52 -8.35
C LEU A 131 6.21 29.99 -8.44
N ALA A 132 5.64 30.56 -7.37
CA ALA A 132 5.29 31.97 -7.29
C ALA A 132 6.56 32.85 -7.24
N ARG A 133 7.56 32.50 -6.43
CA ARG A 133 8.87 33.17 -6.34
C ARG A 133 9.63 33.10 -7.67
N LYS A 134 9.50 31.99 -8.41
CA LYS A 134 10.10 31.83 -9.75
C LYS A 134 9.33 32.60 -10.85
N ARG A 135 8.02 32.81 -10.71
CA ARG A 135 7.23 33.68 -11.60
C ARG A 135 7.41 35.17 -11.31
N VAL A 136 7.57 35.56 -10.04
CA VAL A 136 7.72 36.96 -9.62
C VAL A 136 9.09 37.52 -10.05
N LEU A 137 10.11 36.68 -10.24
CA LEU A 137 11.43 37.11 -10.73
C LEU A 137 11.50 37.38 -12.25
N HIS A 138 10.41 37.23 -13.00
CA HIS A 138 10.35 37.52 -14.44
C HIS A 138 9.54 38.76 -14.83
N VAL A 139 9.09 39.57 -13.87
CA VAL A 139 8.48 40.87 -14.15
C VAL A 139 9.32 41.94 -13.45
N PHE A 140 10.43 42.29 -14.09
CA PHE A 140 11.06 43.59 -13.91
C PHE A 140 11.12 44.21 -15.30
N GLU A 141 10.12 45.02 -15.61
CA GLU A 141 10.13 45.92 -16.75
C GLU A 141 10.93 47.16 -16.32
N PRO A 142 12.06 47.50 -16.96
CA PRO A 142 12.71 48.77 -16.73
C PRO A 142 12.15 49.78 -17.74
N ASP A 143 11.20 50.59 -17.29
CA ASP A 143 10.99 51.90 -17.90
C ASP A 143 12.23 52.77 -17.62
N LEU A 144 12.94 53.21 -18.66
CA LEU A 144 13.72 54.45 -18.60
C LEU A 144 13.84 55.11 -19.99
N PRO A 145 13.89 56.45 -20.04
CA PRO A 145 13.61 57.26 -21.22
C PRO A 145 14.83 57.42 -22.13
N LYS A 146 14.59 57.69 -23.42
CA LYS A 146 15.59 58.25 -24.32
C LYS A 146 15.02 59.43 -25.07
N ASP A 147 15.47 60.61 -24.65
CA ASP A 147 15.34 61.84 -25.40
C ASP A 147 16.50 61.95 -26.41
N VAL A 148 16.17 62.52 -27.59
CA VAL A 148 17.00 63.17 -28.64
C VAL A 148 18.08 62.38 -29.42
N ALA A 149 17.91 62.22 -30.75
CA ALA A 149 18.58 63.08 -31.80
C ALA A 149 18.50 62.58 -33.27
N ARG A 150 17.98 63.49 -34.12
CA ARG A 150 18.28 63.82 -35.56
C ARG A 150 17.80 62.92 -36.71
N PHE A 151 16.99 63.53 -37.59
CA PHE A 151 17.45 64.07 -38.89
C PHE A 151 16.97 65.52 -39.03
#